data_AF-A0A9W6GS89-F1
#
_entry.id   AF-A0A9W6GS89-F1
#
_cell.length_a   1.000
_cell.length_b   1.000
_cell.length_c   1.000
_cell.angle_alpha   90.00
_cell.angle_beta   90.00
_cell.angle_gamma   90.00
#
_symmetry.space_group_name_H-M   'P 1'
#
loop_
_entity.id
_entity.type
_entity.pdbx_description
1 polymer ?
#
loop_
_entity_poly.entity_id
_entity_poly.type
_entity_poly.pdbx_seq_one_letter_code
_entity_poly.pdbx_strand_id
1 'polypeptide(L)'
;MSIGFSLHSALPPNEALQRIAQTRLKYGEMLRYFWISEVGEAGDFTREADADYGFVPKSTFLIQWTGERSEFIRRIPPAFYEIFGKDNILIFDDTCDPVPPPSN
;
A
#
# COMPACT_ATOMS: atom_id res chain seq x y z
N MET A 1 5.71 9.37 -16.65
CA MET A 1 4.94 9.28 -15.39
C MET A 1 5.24 7.94 -14.78
N SER A 2 5.56 7.89 -13.48
CA SER A 2 5.74 6.64 -12.73
C SER A 2 4.38 6.24 -12.18
N ILE A 3 3.95 4.99 -12.39
CA ILE A 3 2.68 4.48 -11.84
C ILE A 3 3.01 3.87 -10.48
N GLY A 4 2.31 4.31 -9.43
CA GLY A 4 2.58 3.83 -8.09
C GLY A 4 1.39 4.00 -7.14
N PHE A 5 1.57 3.49 -5.93
CA PHE A 5 0.62 3.56 -4.85
C PHE A 5 1.30 4.08 -3.60
N SER A 6 0.60 4.96 -2.89
CA SER A 6 0.94 5.35 -1.52
C SER A 6 0.10 4.50 -0.57
N LEU A 7 0.75 3.80 0.36
CA LEU A 7 0.10 2.90 1.30
C LEU A 7 0.32 3.40 2.71
N HIS A 8 -0.78 3.70 3.39
CA HIS A 8 -0.79 4.19 4.76
C HIS A 8 -1.42 3.09 5.63
N SER A 9 -0.72 2.67 6.66
CA SER A 9 -1.09 1.51 7.47
C SER A 9 -1.36 1.90 8.92
N ALA A 10 -2.43 1.38 9.50
CA ALA A 10 -2.77 1.53 10.92
C ALA A 10 -1.89 0.65 11.83
N LEU A 11 -1.06 -0.22 11.24
CA LEU A 11 -0.06 -1.04 11.91
C LEU A 11 1.25 -0.26 12.07
N PRO A 12 2.02 -0.47 13.16
CA PRO A 12 3.35 0.10 13.31
C PRO A 12 4.34 -0.47 12.27
N PRO A 13 5.47 0.21 12.00
CA PRO A 13 6.41 -0.17 10.93
C PRO A 13 6.86 -1.63 10.96
N ASN A 14 7.16 -2.19 12.14
CA ASN A 14 7.60 -3.58 12.27
C ASN A 14 6.51 -4.58 11.85
N GLU A 15 5.25 -4.31 12.18
CA GLU A 15 4.13 -5.16 11.77
C GLU A 15 3.81 -4.98 10.28
N ALA A 16 3.86 -3.75 9.77
CA ALA A 16 3.70 -3.47 8.34
C ALA A 16 4.77 -4.19 7.50
N LEU A 17 6.03 -4.23 7.97
CA LEU A 17 7.11 -5.01 7.34
C LEU A 17 6.80 -6.51 7.31
N GLN A 18 6.25 -7.07 8.39
CA GLN A 18 5.81 -8.47 8.41
C GLN A 18 4.69 -8.72 7.40
N ARG A 19 3.73 -7.81 7.28
CA ARG A 19 2.66 -7.90 6.27
C ARG A 19 3.22 -7.80 4.84
N ILE A 20 4.16 -6.89 4.57
CA ILE A 20 4.85 -6.80 3.26
C ILE A 20 5.57 -8.12 2.95
N ALA A 21 6.25 -8.72 3.93
CA ALA A 21 6.90 -10.01 3.75
C ALA A 21 5.88 -11.12 3.42
N GLN A 22 4.72 -11.15 4.09
CA GLN A 22 3.63 -12.07 3.77
C GLN A 22 3.08 -11.84 2.35
N THR A 23 2.88 -10.59 1.94
CA THR A 23 2.46 -10.26 0.57
C THR A 23 3.50 -10.74 -0.45
N ARG A 24 4.80 -10.58 -0.17
CA ARG A 24 5.89 -11.09 -1.02
C ARG A 24 5.89 -12.62 -1.12
N LEU A 25 5.60 -13.33 -0.03
CA LEU A 25 5.50 -14.79 -0.05
C LEU A 25 4.33 -15.27 -0.92
N LYS A 26 3.17 -14.62 -0.83
CA LYS A 26 1.97 -15.01 -1.60
C LYS A 26 1.98 -14.53 -3.06
N TYR A 27 2.47 -13.32 -3.28
CA TYR A 27 2.37 -12.60 -4.55
C TYR A 27 3.74 -12.28 -5.19
N GLY A 28 4.79 -13.04 -4.84
CA GLY A 28 6.17 -12.74 -5.24
C GLY A 28 6.39 -12.63 -6.76
N GLU A 29 5.70 -13.44 -7.57
CA GLU A 29 5.78 -13.35 -9.04
C GLU A 29 5.30 -12.00 -9.57
N MET A 30 4.28 -11.44 -8.94
CA MET A 30 3.75 -10.12 -9.27
C MET A 30 4.66 -9.03 -8.74
N LEU A 31 5.04 -9.12 -7.46
CA LEU A 31 5.77 -8.06 -6.75
C LEU A 31 7.21 -7.87 -7.22
N ARG A 32 7.81 -8.82 -7.97
CA ARG A 32 9.14 -8.63 -8.56
C ARG A 32 9.21 -7.51 -9.61
N TYR A 33 8.07 -7.09 -10.15
CA TYR A 33 7.94 -6.00 -11.13
C TYR A 33 7.64 -4.64 -10.48
N PHE A 34 7.79 -4.56 -9.16
CA PHE A 34 7.53 -3.37 -8.38
C PHE A 34 8.68 -3.11 -7.41
N TRP A 35 9.07 -1.86 -7.31
CA TRP A 35 9.90 -1.37 -6.22
C TRP A 35 9.00 -1.04 -5.04
N ILE A 36 9.43 -1.41 -3.83
CA ILE A 36 8.75 -1.05 -2.58
C ILE A 36 9.77 -0.24 -1.77
N SER A 37 9.38 0.95 -1.33
CA SER A 37 10.23 1.78 -0.48
C SER A 37 10.45 1.14 0.89
N GLU A 38 11.35 1.74 1.68
CA GLU A 38 11.39 1.48 3.11
C GLU A 38 10.06 1.89 3.77
N VAL A 39 9.73 1.22 4.87
CA VAL A 39 8.56 1.55 5.69
C VAL A 39 8.97 2.60 6.70
N GLY A 40 8.34 3.77 6.64
CA GLY A 40 8.53 4.86 7.59
C GLY A 40 7.38 4.95 8.60
N GLU A 41 7.58 5.75 9.64
CA GLU A 41 6.46 6.22 10.47
C GLU A 41 5.61 7.21 9.68
N ALA A 42 4.30 7.20 9.93
CA ALA A 42 3.42 8.22 9.35
C ALA A 42 3.78 9.60 9.92
N GLY A 43 4.03 10.58 9.07
CA GLY A 43 4.24 11.97 9.49
C GLY A 43 2.93 12.68 9.85
N ASP A 44 3.03 13.83 10.50
CA ASP A 44 1.84 14.59 10.92
C ASP A 44 0.96 15.00 9.74
N PHE A 45 1.57 15.45 8.63
CA PHE A 45 0.86 15.75 7.40
C PHE A 45 0.03 14.57 6.88
N THR A 46 0.60 13.35 6.88
CA THR A 46 -0.12 12.14 6.46
C THR A 46 -1.28 11.85 7.41
N ARG A 47 -1.07 11.97 8.72
CA ARG A 47 -2.12 11.72 9.72
C ARG A 47 -3.29 12.70 9.58
N GLU A 48 -3.00 13.97 9.32
CA GLU A 48 -4.01 14.99 9.09
C GLU A 48 -4.79 14.72 7.80
N ALA A 49 -4.10 14.40 6.70
CA ALA A 49 -4.75 14.09 5.42
C ALA A 49 -5.62 12.81 5.47
N ASP A 50 -5.15 11.78 6.17
CA ASP A 50 -5.87 10.50 6.29
C ASP A 50 -7.09 10.58 7.21
N ALA A 51 -7.15 11.58 8.10
CA ALA A 51 -8.27 11.78 9.01
C ALA A 51 -9.58 12.09 8.28
N ASP A 52 -9.51 12.72 7.09
CA ASP A 52 -10.67 12.96 6.22
C ASP A 52 -11.35 11.67 5.77
N TYR A 53 -10.61 10.55 5.78
CA TYR A 53 -11.09 9.22 5.47
C TYR A 53 -11.38 8.37 6.73
N GLY A 54 -11.32 8.99 7.92
CA GLY A 54 -11.49 8.30 9.20
C GLY A 54 -10.37 7.32 9.52
N PHE A 55 -9.18 7.50 8.92
CA PHE A 55 -8.06 6.57 9.05
C PHE A 55 -6.92 7.20 9.86
N VAL A 56 -6.28 6.39 10.72
CA VAL A 56 -5.19 6.85 11.59
C VAL A 56 -3.92 6.06 11.29
N PRO A 57 -3.05 6.55 10.38
CA PRO A 57 -1.87 5.81 9.99
C PRO A 57 -0.78 5.87 11.06
N LYS A 58 -0.10 4.74 11.25
CA LYS A 58 1.12 4.61 12.07
C LYS A 58 2.37 4.45 11.22
N SER A 59 2.24 3.90 10.01
CA SER A 59 3.35 3.73 9.08
C SER A 59 2.94 4.03 7.65
N THR A 60 3.89 4.42 6.81
CA THR A 60 3.69 4.65 5.38
C THR A 60 4.78 4.02 4.53
N PHE A 61 4.45 3.67 3.30
CA PHE A 61 5.41 3.20 2.30
C PHE A 61 4.83 3.38 0.90
N LEU A 62 5.71 3.30 -0.10
CA LEU A 62 5.37 3.45 -1.52
C LEU A 62 5.61 2.15 -2.26
N ILE A 63 4.78 1.90 -3.27
CA ILE A 63 5.00 0.87 -4.26
C ILE A 63 5.02 1.53 -5.63
N GLN A 64 6.06 1.29 -6.43
CA GLN A 64 6.20 1.85 -7.76
C GLN A 64 6.44 0.77 -8.78
N TRP A 65 5.74 0.87 -9.90
CA TRP A 65 5.91 -0.03 -11.04
C TRP A 65 7.26 0.22 -11.73
N THR A 66 8.02 -0.84 -12.00
CA THR A 66 9.37 -0.72 -12.60
C THR A 66 9.37 -0.64 -14.13
N GLY A 67 8.20 -0.68 -14.79
CA GLY A 67 8.07 -0.54 -16.23
C GLY A 67 7.79 -1.84 -17.02
N GLU A 68 7.63 -2.98 -16.34
CA GLU A 68 7.31 -4.27 -16.97
C GLU A 68 6.02 -4.90 -16.42
N ARG A 69 5.25 -5.59 -17.27
CA ARG A 69 4.03 -6.33 -16.87
C ARG A 69 2.95 -5.45 -16.23
N SER A 70 2.49 -4.44 -16.97
CA SER A 70 1.48 -3.47 -16.50
C SER A 70 0.15 -4.09 -16.09
N GLU A 71 -0.17 -5.30 -16.55
CA GLU A 71 -1.36 -6.06 -16.13
C GLU A 71 -1.40 -6.30 -14.62
N PHE A 72 -0.25 -6.26 -13.93
CA PHE A 72 -0.16 -6.45 -12.49
C PHE A 72 -0.46 -5.22 -11.66
N ILE A 73 -0.43 -4.01 -12.24
CA ILE A 73 -0.68 -2.75 -11.52
C ILE A 73 -2.04 -2.80 -10.81
N ARG A 74 -3.08 -3.24 -11.53
CA ARG A 74 -4.46 -3.35 -10.98
C ARG A 74 -4.60 -4.42 -9.89
N ARG A 75 -3.61 -5.31 -9.73
CA ARG A 75 -3.62 -6.38 -8.72
C ARG A 75 -2.92 -5.96 -7.42
N ILE A 76 -2.20 -4.84 -7.39
CA ILE A 76 -1.50 -4.37 -6.19
C ILE A 76 -2.47 -4.01 -5.06
N PRO A 77 -3.48 -3.14 -5.23
CA PRO A 77 -4.37 -2.78 -4.12
C PRO A 77 -5.12 -4.00 -3.53
N PRO A 78 -5.74 -4.90 -4.32
CA PRO A 78 -6.38 -6.10 -3.79
C PRO A 78 -5.43 -7.00 -3.00
N ALA A 79 -4.19 -7.19 -3.48
CA ALA A 79 -3.21 -8.03 -2.79
C ALA A 79 -2.84 -7.47 -1.40
N PHE A 80 -2.71 -6.14 -1.29
CA PHE A 80 -2.40 -5.50 -0.01
C PHE A 80 -3.61 -5.47 0.91
N TYR A 81 -4.80 -5.21 0.39
CA TYR A 81 -6.04 -5.30 1.17
C TYR A 81 -6.28 -6.67 1.77
N GLU A 82 -5.97 -7.73 1.03
CA GLU A 82 -6.12 -9.10 1.53
C GLU A 82 -5.17 -9.41 2.69
N ILE A 83 -3.91 -8.98 2.60
CA ILE A 83 -2.88 -9.34 3.58
C ILE A 83 -2.92 -8.43 4.82
N PHE A 84 -3.13 -7.13 4.64
CA PHE A 84 -3.24 -6.18 5.74
C PHE A 84 -4.63 -6.23 6.40
N GLY A 85 -5.67 -6.55 5.63
CA GLY A 85 -7.05 -6.32 5.99
C GLY A 85 -7.49 -4.90 5.65
N LYS A 86 -8.70 -4.76 5.12
CA LYS A 86 -9.27 -3.48 4.65
C LYS A 86 -9.31 -2.36 5.68
N ASP A 87 -9.38 -2.71 6.96
CA ASP A 87 -9.44 -1.73 8.05
C ASP A 87 -8.04 -1.28 8.53
N ASN A 88 -6.98 -1.93 8.05
CA ASN A 88 -5.60 -1.66 8.47
C ASN A 88 -4.77 -0.93 7.44
N ILE A 89 -5.29 -0.70 6.24
CA ILE A 89 -4.54 -0.03 5.16
C ILE A 89 -5.44 0.88 4.34
N LEU A 90 -4.95 2.08 4.05
CA LEU A 90 -5.51 3.03 3.11
C LEU A 90 -4.53 3.16 1.95
N ILE A 91 -5.04 3.04 0.72
CA ILE A 91 -4.21 2.99 -0.50
C ILE A 91 -4.65 4.13 -1.40
N PHE A 92 -3.70 4.94 -1.85
CA PHE A 92 -3.91 5.98 -2.85
C PHE A 92 -3.17 5.63 -4.13
N ASP A 93 -3.76 5.94 -5.29
CA ASP A 93 -3.07 5.84 -6.58
C ASP A 93 -2.22 7.09 -6.88
N ASP A 94 -1.70 7.18 -8.11
CA ASP A 94 -0.86 8.28 -8.57
C ASP A 94 -1.62 9.61 -8.75
N THR A 95 -2.95 9.58 -8.71
CA THR A 95 -3.82 10.77 -8.72
C THR A 95 -4.16 11.28 -7.32
N CYS A 96 -3.66 10.60 -6.27
CA CYS A 96 -3.99 10.85 -4.86
C CYS A 96 -5.44 10.55 -4.51
N ASP A 97 -6.16 9.78 -5.33
CA ASP A 97 -7.50 9.31 -5.01
C ASP A 97 -7.42 7.99 -4.22
N PRO A 98 -8.27 7.79 -3.19
CA PRO A 98 -8.29 6.56 -2.43
C PRO A 98 -8.83 5.41 -3.29
N VAL A 99 -8.07 4.33 -3.38
CA VAL A 99 -8.47 3.11 -4.08
C VAL A 99 -9.33 2.26 -3.15
N PRO A 100 -10.61 1.98 -3.46
CA PRO A 100 -11.47 1.23 -2.55
C PRO A 100 -11.05 -0.25 -2.44
N PRO A 101 -11.31 -0.91 -1.29
CA PRO A 101 -11.13 -2.34 -1.17
C PRO A 101 -12.10 -3.11 -2.08
N PRO A 102 -11.74 -4.32 -2.53
CA PRO A 102 -12.65 -5.17 -3.30
C PRO A 102 -13.97 -5.40 -2.53
N SER A 103 -15.10 -5.38 -3.25
CA SER A 103 -16.38 -5.83 -2.68
C SER A 103 -16.34 -7.36 -2.57
N ASN A 104 -16.57 -7.88 -1.35
CA ASN A 104 -16.72 -9.32 -1.11
C ASN A 104 -17.96 -9.90 -1.81
#